data_AF-A0A7Y3DXM2-F1
#
_entry.id   AF-A0A7Y3DXM2-F1
#
_cell.length_a   1.000
_cell.length_b   1.000
_cell.length_c   1.000
_cell.angle_alpha   90.00
_cell.angle_beta   90.00
_cell.angle_gamma   90.00
#
_symmetry.space_group_name_H-M   'P 1'
#
loop_
_entity.id
_entity.type
_entity.pdbx_description
1 polymer ?
#
loop_
_entity_poly.entity_id
_entity_poly.type
_entity_poly.pdbx_seq_one_letter_code
_entity_poly.pdbx_strand_id
1 'polypeptide(L)'
;MKNFFYTCLVLCFITSLSAQQTMYFPERNAAWESRPSKDFKIDEPSLSRAVQFAKDNEYSGSRDLRIAILKGFEREPFHEIMGPTKKRGGPAGMILKNGYLIASWGDVKRVDMTFSVTKSFLSTVAGIAEDRGLISDVSNQVSQYVWDGSFDGNHNSKITWEHLLQQNSDWTGALWGGKDWADRPPREGGLDDWKFRKLNEPGT
;
A
#
# COMPACT_ATOMS: atom_id res chain seq x y z
N MET A 1 -37.16 25.07 -37.11
CA MET A 1 -35.86 25.39 -36.48
C MET A 1 -35.81 25.01 -35.00
N LYS A 2 -36.74 25.44 -34.14
CA LYS A 2 -36.78 25.04 -32.72
C LYS A 2 -36.78 23.51 -32.51
N ASN A 3 -37.63 22.78 -33.23
CA ASN A 3 -37.72 21.31 -33.08
C ASN A 3 -36.43 20.59 -33.52
N PHE A 4 -35.73 21.09 -34.54
CA PHE A 4 -34.44 20.54 -34.98
C PHE A 4 -33.35 20.76 -33.93
N PHE A 5 -33.37 21.92 -33.27
CA PHE A 5 -32.43 22.27 -32.19
C PHE A 5 -32.64 21.38 -30.95
N TYR A 6 -33.90 21.10 -30.57
CA TYR A 6 -34.22 20.16 -29.49
C TYR A 6 -33.82 18.72 -29.84
N THR A 7 -34.03 18.27 -31.07
CA THR A 7 -33.57 16.94 -31.52
C THR A 7 -32.05 16.80 -31.48
N CYS A 8 -31.30 17.82 -31.91
CA CYS A 8 -29.83 17.83 -31.80
C CYS A 8 -29.35 17.85 -30.34
N LEU A 9 -30.01 18.60 -29.45
CA LEU A 9 -29.69 18.63 -28.01
C LEU A 9 -29.92 17.28 -27.33
N VAL A 10 -31.02 16.59 -27.65
CA VAL A 10 -31.33 15.25 -27.12
C VAL A 10 -30.34 14.20 -27.64
N LEU A 11 -29.96 14.24 -28.92
CA LEU A 11 -28.95 13.35 -29.47
C LEU A 11 -27.57 13.54 -28.81
N CYS A 12 -27.15 14.80 -28.58
CA CYS A 12 -25.89 15.08 -27.88
C CYS A 12 -25.88 14.58 -26.43
N PHE A 13 -27.02 14.63 -25.73
CA PHE A 13 -27.16 14.11 -24.36
C PHE A 13 -27.12 12.58 -24.29
N ILE A 14 -27.72 11.88 -25.26
CA ILE A 14 -27.70 10.40 -25.30
C ILE A 14 -26.30 9.87 -25.64
N THR A 15 -25.55 10.57 -26.52
CA THR A 15 -24.17 10.19 -26.85
C THR A 15 -23.18 10.41 -25.70
N SER A 16 -23.46 11.34 -24.78
CA SER A 16 -22.58 11.61 -23.63
C SER A 16 -22.79 10.62 -22.48
N LEU A 17 -23.98 10.00 -22.36
CA LEU A 17 -24.24 8.90 -21.41
C LEU A 17 -23.49 7.60 -21.77
N SER A 18 -23.25 7.33 -23.05
CA SER A 18 -22.48 6.16 -23.50
C SER A 18 -20.96 6.37 -23.47
N ALA A 19 -20.50 7.57 -23.10
CA ALA A 19 -19.07 7.91 -23.05
C ALA A 19 -18.41 7.62 -21.69
N GLN A 20 -19.19 7.20 -20.68
CA GLN A 20 -18.60 6.60 -19.49
C GLN A 20 -18.08 5.22 -19.87
N GLN A 21 -16.77 5.13 -20.15
CA GLN A 21 -16.08 3.85 -20.18
C GLN A 21 -16.33 3.15 -18.86
N THR A 22 -17.23 2.17 -18.87
CA THR A 22 -17.49 1.30 -17.72
C THR A 22 -16.19 0.63 -17.35
N MET A 23 -15.69 0.95 -16.15
CA MET A 23 -14.55 0.26 -15.56
C MET A 23 -14.96 -1.19 -15.36
N TYR A 24 -14.21 -2.12 -15.95
CA TYR A 24 -14.45 -3.54 -15.74
C TYR A 24 -13.82 -3.97 -14.41
N PHE A 25 -14.49 -4.86 -13.71
CA PHE A 25 -13.91 -5.58 -12.59
C PHE A 25 -14.36 -7.03 -12.70
N PRO A 26 -13.47 -8.02 -12.55
CA PRO A 26 -13.87 -9.41 -12.57
C PRO A 26 -14.73 -9.72 -11.34
N GLU A 27 -15.63 -10.69 -11.51
CA GLU A 27 -16.32 -11.32 -10.38
C GLU A 27 -15.32 -11.92 -9.39
N ARG A 28 -15.76 -12.12 -8.15
CA ARG A 28 -14.92 -12.72 -7.10
C ARG A 28 -14.32 -14.05 -7.60
N ASN A 29 -12.99 -14.18 -7.50
CA ASN A 29 -12.21 -15.34 -7.94
C ASN A 29 -12.21 -15.62 -9.46
N ALA A 30 -12.79 -14.74 -10.29
CA ALA A 30 -12.72 -14.87 -11.73
C ALA A 30 -11.35 -14.42 -12.26
N ALA A 31 -10.97 -14.94 -13.43
CA ALA A 31 -9.79 -14.47 -14.13
C ALA A 31 -10.03 -13.07 -14.70
N TRP A 32 -9.00 -12.22 -14.65
CA TRP A 32 -9.02 -10.94 -15.35
C TRP A 32 -9.12 -11.17 -16.86
N GLU A 33 -10.03 -10.44 -17.51
CA GLU A 33 -10.15 -10.47 -18.97
C GLU A 33 -8.95 -9.74 -19.60
N SER A 34 -8.33 -10.38 -20.59
CA SER A 34 -7.21 -9.81 -21.34
C SER A 34 -7.71 -9.10 -22.59
N ARG A 35 -7.22 -7.89 -22.84
CA ARG A 35 -7.52 -7.13 -24.05
C ARG A 35 -6.26 -6.53 -24.69
N PRO A 36 -6.22 -6.46 -26.04
CA PRO A 36 -5.15 -5.77 -26.75
C PRO A 36 -4.98 -4.32 -26.31
N SER A 37 -3.75 -3.85 -26.16
CA SER A 37 -3.45 -2.46 -25.78
C SER A 37 -4.02 -1.44 -26.78
N LYS A 38 -4.10 -1.83 -28.07
CA LYS A 38 -4.67 -1.02 -29.16
C LYS A 38 -6.13 -0.62 -28.92
N ASP A 39 -6.92 -1.43 -28.24
CA ASP A 39 -8.31 -1.14 -27.91
C ASP A 39 -8.42 0.08 -26.97
N PHE A 40 -7.34 0.37 -26.24
CA PHE A 40 -7.21 1.51 -25.35
C PHE A 40 -6.33 2.62 -25.92
N LYS A 41 -6.00 2.57 -27.21
CA LYS A 41 -5.10 3.52 -27.89
C LYS A 41 -3.70 3.58 -27.25
N ILE A 42 -3.24 2.46 -26.69
CA ILE A 42 -1.89 2.32 -26.12
C ILE A 42 -1.00 1.61 -27.13
N ASP A 43 0.10 2.27 -27.49
CA ASP A 43 1.14 1.76 -28.40
C ASP A 43 1.80 0.50 -27.85
N GLU A 44 1.73 -0.59 -28.63
CA GLU A 44 2.20 -1.92 -28.23
C GLU A 44 3.73 -2.00 -28.07
N PRO A 45 4.56 -1.39 -28.95
CA PRO A 45 6.00 -1.25 -28.72
C PRO A 45 6.34 -0.54 -27.41
N SER A 46 5.62 0.51 -27.05
CA SER A 46 5.85 1.25 -25.80
C SER A 46 5.47 0.43 -24.57
N LEU A 47 4.34 -0.29 -24.62
CA LEU A 47 3.95 -1.23 -23.56
C LEU A 47 4.99 -2.36 -23.39
N SER A 48 5.46 -2.92 -24.49
CA SER A 48 6.50 -3.96 -24.49
C SER A 48 7.81 -3.46 -23.88
N ARG A 49 8.22 -2.22 -24.18
CA ARG A 49 9.40 -1.60 -23.56
C ARG A 49 9.24 -1.44 -22.05
N ALA A 50 8.06 -1.07 -21.55
CA ALA A 50 7.79 -0.96 -20.12
C ALA A 50 7.88 -2.33 -19.41
N VAL A 51 7.31 -3.38 -20.02
CA VAL A 51 7.41 -4.76 -19.52
C VAL A 51 8.88 -5.22 -19.51
N GLN A 52 9.62 -4.96 -20.59
CA GLN A 52 11.01 -5.36 -20.68
C GLN A 52 11.88 -4.61 -19.66
N PHE A 53 11.65 -3.31 -19.46
CA PHE A 53 12.30 -2.54 -18.41
C PHE A 53 12.07 -3.16 -17.02
N ALA A 54 10.84 -3.55 -16.69
CA ALA A 54 10.55 -4.20 -15.40
C ALA A 54 11.27 -5.55 -15.23
N LYS A 55 11.43 -6.32 -16.31
CA LYS A 55 12.17 -7.59 -16.30
C LYS A 55 13.68 -7.38 -16.15
N ASP A 56 14.24 -6.38 -16.84
CA ASP A 56 15.67 -6.09 -16.84
C ASP A 56 16.15 -5.42 -15.53
N ASN A 57 15.23 -4.79 -14.80
CA ASN A 57 15.50 -4.14 -13.51
C ASN A 57 14.99 -4.97 -12.32
N GLU A 58 15.14 -6.31 -12.39
CA GLU A 58 14.89 -7.17 -11.24
C GLU A 58 15.77 -6.75 -10.04
N TYR A 59 15.21 -6.80 -8.83
CA TYR A 59 15.97 -6.58 -7.60
C TYR A 59 17.23 -7.45 -7.57
N SER A 60 18.38 -6.82 -7.35
CA SER A 60 19.69 -7.49 -7.42
C SER A 60 20.12 -8.18 -6.13
N GLY A 61 19.42 -7.93 -5.01
CA GLY A 61 19.70 -8.57 -3.74
C GLY A 61 19.38 -10.08 -3.74
N SER A 62 19.78 -10.74 -2.66
CA SER A 62 19.65 -12.19 -2.49
C SER A 62 18.25 -12.70 -2.86
N ARG A 63 18.19 -13.84 -3.56
CA ARG A 63 16.93 -14.56 -3.76
C ARG A 63 16.42 -15.21 -2.48
N ASP A 64 17.30 -15.52 -1.53
CA ASP A 64 16.91 -15.95 -0.19
C ASP A 64 16.57 -14.74 0.66
N LEU A 65 15.28 -14.56 0.97
CA LEU A 65 14.80 -13.40 1.71
C LEU A 65 15.33 -13.35 3.15
N ARG A 66 15.76 -14.47 3.74
CA ARG A 66 16.43 -14.42 5.07
C ARG A 66 17.69 -13.57 5.00
N ILE A 67 18.51 -13.83 3.97
CA ILE A 67 19.75 -13.09 3.74
C ILE A 67 19.45 -11.64 3.40
N ALA A 68 18.47 -11.40 2.51
CA ALA A 68 18.12 -10.04 2.10
C ALA A 68 17.63 -9.19 3.29
N ILE A 69 16.77 -9.75 4.15
CA ILE A 69 16.24 -9.09 5.35
C ILE A 69 17.37 -8.81 6.33
N LEU A 70 18.13 -9.83 6.75
CA LEU A 70 19.21 -9.67 7.72
C LEU A 70 20.26 -8.66 7.23
N LYS A 71 20.56 -8.65 5.92
CA LYS A 71 21.50 -7.69 5.34
C LYS A 71 20.91 -6.27 5.31
N GLY A 72 19.63 -6.12 4.97
CA GLY A 72 18.96 -4.83 4.90
C GLY A 72 18.83 -4.12 6.26
N PHE A 73 18.78 -4.91 7.34
CA PHE A 73 18.61 -4.43 8.70
C PHE A 73 19.82 -4.72 9.60
N GLU A 74 21.00 -4.95 9.00
CA GLU A 74 22.21 -5.39 9.74
C GLU A 74 22.72 -4.39 10.80
N ARG A 75 22.19 -3.17 10.79
CA ARG A 75 22.54 -2.08 11.71
C ARG A 75 21.55 -1.94 12.87
N GLU A 76 20.40 -2.59 12.78
CA GLU A 76 19.36 -2.51 13.81
C GLU A 76 19.73 -3.41 15.00
N PRO A 77 19.76 -2.86 16.23
CA PRO A 77 19.99 -3.67 17.39
C PRO A 77 18.82 -4.62 17.62
N PHE A 78 19.10 -5.84 18.06
CA PHE A 78 18.08 -6.86 18.39
C PHE A 78 17.20 -7.29 17.19
N HIS A 79 17.61 -7.01 15.95
CA HIS A 79 16.86 -7.43 14.77
C HIS A 79 16.85 -8.95 14.64
N GLU A 80 15.66 -9.51 14.51
CA GLU A 80 15.44 -10.92 14.24
C GLU A 80 14.31 -11.11 13.21
N ILE A 81 14.37 -12.23 12.49
CA ILE A 81 13.32 -12.58 11.53
C ILE A 81 12.13 -13.14 12.31
N MET A 82 11.05 -12.36 12.36
CA MET A 82 9.77 -12.77 12.94
C MET A 82 8.94 -13.53 11.90
N GLY A 83 8.97 -14.86 11.97
CA GLY A 83 8.13 -15.74 11.17
C GLY A 83 8.80 -16.31 9.90
N PRO A 84 8.04 -17.08 9.09
CA PRO A 84 8.59 -17.80 7.96
C PRO A 84 8.95 -16.87 6.80
N THR A 85 10.10 -17.13 6.19
CA THR A 85 10.51 -16.51 4.92
C THR A 85 10.48 -17.53 3.80
N LYS A 86 10.37 -17.05 2.56
CA LYS A 86 10.50 -17.86 1.35
C LYS A 86 11.53 -17.22 0.42
N LYS A 87 12.19 -18.00 -0.44
CA LYS A 87 12.95 -17.41 -1.55
C LYS A 87 12.01 -16.58 -2.40
N ARG A 88 12.43 -15.43 -2.93
CA ARG A 88 11.58 -14.62 -3.83
C ARG A 88 11.47 -15.23 -5.23
N GLY A 89 10.36 -14.95 -5.92
CA GLY A 89 10.18 -15.25 -7.34
C GLY A 89 11.12 -14.45 -8.26
N GLY A 90 10.99 -14.68 -9.58
CA GLY A 90 11.50 -13.74 -10.58
C GLY A 90 10.65 -12.46 -10.65
N PRO A 91 11.01 -11.49 -11.52
CA PRO A 91 10.20 -10.30 -11.70
C PRO A 91 8.83 -10.71 -12.26
N ALA A 92 7.76 -10.28 -11.61
CA ALA A 92 6.40 -10.55 -12.02
C ALA A 92 5.55 -9.28 -11.90
N GLY A 93 4.56 -9.14 -12.76
CA GLY A 93 3.67 -7.99 -12.72
C GLY A 93 2.60 -8.04 -13.79
N MET A 94 1.69 -7.08 -13.70
CA MET A 94 0.62 -6.88 -14.66
C MET A 94 0.32 -5.40 -14.83
N ILE A 95 -0.18 -5.04 -16.00
CA ILE A 95 -0.68 -3.69 -16.28
C ILE A 95 -2.15 -3.81 -16.63
N LEU A 96 -2.95 -3.01 -15.93
CA LEU A 96 -4.39 -2.98 -16.05
C LEU A 96 -4.81 -1.64 -16.65
N LYS A 97 -5.73 -1.67 -17.62
CA LYS A 97 -6.35 -0.47 -18.19
C LYS A 97 -7.86 -0.61 -18.16
N ASN A 98 -8.51 0.30 -17.45
CA ASN A 98 -9.96 0.33 -17.27
C ASN A 98 -10.55 -1.02 -16.82
N GLY A 99 -9.81 -1.78 -16.01
CA GLY A 99 -10.25 -3.10 -15.57
C GLY A 99 -9.83 -4.27 -16.44
N TYR A 100 -9.15 -4.05 -17.56
CA TYR A 100 -8.69 -5.14 -18.42
C TYR A 100 -7.19 -5.34 -18.30
N LEU A 101 -6.76 -6.60 -18.35
CA LEU A 101 -5.35 -6.96 -18.41
C LEU A 101 -4.82 -6.65 -19.81
N ILE A 102 -3.84 -5.77 -19.92
CA ILE A 102 -3.22 -5.42 -21.22
C ILE A 102 -1.79 -5.96 -21.36
N ALA A 103 -1.14 -6.29 -20.24
CA ALA A 103 0.14 -6.99 -20.22
C ALA A 103 0.33 -7.71 -18.89
N SER A 104 1.05 -8.84 -18.91
CA SER A 104 1.56 -9.51 -17.72
C SER A 104 2.90 -10.18 -18.01
N TRP A 105 3.72 -10.36 -16.98
CA TRP A 105 4.99 -11.06 -17.06
C TRP A 105 5.29 -11.80 -15.75
N GLY A 106 6.10 -12.84 -15.84
CA GLY A 106 6.43 -13.69 -14.69
C GLY A 106 5.24 -14.49 -14.17
N ASP A 107 5.41 -15.06 -12.98
CA ASP A 107 4.36 -15.83 -12.30
C ASP A 107 3.59 -14.93 -11.32
N VAL A 108 2.52 -14.30 -11.83
CA VAL A 108 1.65 -13.41 -11.04
C VAL A 108 0.76 -14.15 -10.03
N LYS A 109 0.71 -15.49 -10.07
CA LYS A 109 -0.07 -16.31 -9.12
C LYS A 109 0.77 -16.80 -7.94
N ARG A 110 2.08 -16.58 -8.00
CA ARG A 110 3.00 -16.98 -6.94
C ARG A 110 2.74 -16.17 -5.68
N VAL A 111 2.59 -16.87 -4.56
CA VAL A 111 2.62 -16.22 -3.24
C VAL A 111 4.06 -15.80 -2.91
N ASP A 112 4.27 -14.49 -2.84
CA ASP A 112 5.52 -13.80 -2.47
C ASP A 112 5.34 -12.94 -1.21
N MET A 113 6.46 -12.67 -0.51
CA MET A 113 6.46 -11.68 0.57
C MET A 113 6.40 -10.27 -0.05
N THR A 114 5.36 -9.51 0.28
CA THR A 114 5.09 -8.18 -0.29
C THR A 114 5.51 -7.02 0.62
N PHE A 115 6.06 -7.31 1.81
CA PHE A 115 6.52 -6.32 2.78
C PHE A 115 5.47 -5.22 3.07
N SER A 116 5.81 -3.95 2.84
CA SER A 116 4.95 -2.81 3.18
C SER A 116 3.66 -2.70 2.37
N VAL A 117 3.43 -3.53 1.35
CA VAL A 117 2.10 -3.61 0.71
C VAL A 117 1.02 -3.97 1.74
N THR A 118 1.36 -4.71 2.80
CA THR A 118 0.46 -5.00 3.94
C THR A 118 -0.17 -3.74 4.53
N LYS A 119 0.52 -2.59 4.51
CA LYS A 119 -0.01 -1.32 5.03
C LYS A 119 -1.24 -0.84 4.26
N SER A 120 -1.28 -1.03 2.93
CA SER A 120 -2.45 -0.69 2.11
C SER A 120 -3.68 -1.52 2.48
N PHE A 121 -3.49 -2.80 2.83
CA PHE A 121 -4.57 -3.64 3.35
C PHE A 121 -5.06 -3.13 4.71
N LEU A 122 -4.14 -2.77 5.62
CA LEU A 122 -4.51 -2.19 6.92
C LEU A 122 -5.29 -0.88 6.78
N SER A 123 -4.85 0.03 5.90
CA SER A 123 -5.58 1.28 5.62
C SER A 123 -6.99 1.01 5.05
N THR A 124 -7.13 0.00 4.18
CA THR A 124 -8.44 -0.41 3.65
C THR A 124 -9.35 -0.95 4.76
N VAL A 125 -8.81 -1.78 5.66
CA VAL A 125 -9.55 -2.31 6.81
C VAL A 125 -9.98 -1.19 7.75
N ALA A 126 -9.13 -0.20 7.99
CA ALA A 126 -9.49 0.98 8.80
C ALA A 126 -10.63 1.79 8.17
N GLY A 127 -10.60 2.02 6.84
CA GLY A 127 -11.72 2.67 6.14
C GLY A 127 -13.02 1.88 6.22
N ILE A 128 -12.98 0.55 6.15
CA ILE A 128 -14.16 -0.31 6.37
C ILE A 128 -14.65 -0.21 7.83
N ALA A 129 -13.75 -0.10 8.80
CA ALA A 129 -14.11 0.05 10.20
C ALA A 129 -14.78 1.41 10.47
N GLU A 130 -14.31 2.47 9.84
CA GLU A 130 -14.93 3.80 9.86
C GLU A 130 -16.33 3.76 9.23
N ASP A 131 -16.47 3.23 8.00
CA ASP A 131 -17.76 3.11 7.30
C ASP A 131 -18.81 2.33 8.11
N ARG A 132 -18.35 1.40 8.96
CA ARG A 132 -19.21 0.62 9.88
C ARG A 132 -19.41 1.24 11.25
N GLY A 133 -18.83 2.41 11.52
CA GLY A 133 -18.90 3.08 12.82
C GLY A 133 -18.15 2.38 13.96
N LEU A 134 -17.23 1.45 13.64
CA LEU A 134 -16.34 0.84 14.63
C LEU A 134 -15.19 1.78 15.01
N ILE A 135 -14.78 2.64 14.08
CA ILE A 135 -14.03 3.88 14.34
C ILE A 135 -15.04 5.00 14.07
N SER A 136 -15.49 5.72 15.10
CA SER A 136 -16.53 6.73 14.90
C SER A 136 -16.02 7.97 14.17
N ASP A 137 -14.76 8.34 14.43
CA ASP A 137 -14.09 9.48 13.81
C ASP A 137 -12.57 9.24 13.90
N VAL A 138 -11.86 9.43 12.79
CA VAL A 138 -10.39 9.23 12.74
C VAL A 138 -9.62 10.24 13.60
N SER A 139 -10.22 11.37 13.94
CA SER A 139 -9.66 12.34 14.88
C SER A 139 -9.74 11.89 16.34
N ASN A 140 -10.45 10.79 16.64
CA ASN A 140 -10.51 10.27 17.99
C ASN A 140 -9.19 9.64 18.41
N GLN A 141 -8.88 9.77 19.70
CA GLN A 141 -7.71 9.16 20.32
C GLN A 141 -7.81 7.63 20.26
N VAL A 142 -6.71 6.97 19.90
CA VAL A 142 -6.66 5.51 19.78
C VAL A 142 -6.86 4.83 21.14
N SER A 143 -6.47 5.49 22.23
CA SER A 143 -6.67 5.03 23.61
C SER A 143 -8.15 4.81 24.00
N GLN A 144 -9.09 5.39 23.24
CA GLN A 144 -10.52 5.13 23.44
C GLN A 144 -10.93 3.72 22.96
N TYR A 145 -10.15 3.13 22.05
CA TYR A 145 -10.44 1.85 21.38
C TYR A 145 -9.49 0.73 21.80
N VAL A 146 -8.24 1.08 22.15
CA VAL A 146 -7.17 0.14 22.49
C VAL A 146 -6.79 0.33 23.95
N TRP A 147 -7.03 -0.70 24.78
CA TRP A 147 -6.92 -0.63 26.24
C TRP A 147 -5.79 -1.49 26.83
N ASP A 148 -4.80 -1.87 26.02
CA ASP A 148 -3.66 -2.68 26.45
C ASP A 148 -2.51 -1.86 27.07
N GLY A 149 -2.72 -0.55 27.23
CA GLY A 149 -1.74 0.40 27.77
C GLY A 149 -0.73 0.92 26.75
N SER A 150 -0.77 0.46 25.49
CA SER A 150 0.16 0.93 24.44
C SER A 150 0.01 2.41 24.09
N PHE A 151 -1.13 3.01 24.43
CA PHE A 151 -1.43 4.44 24.22
C PHE A 151 -1.51 5.26 25.51
N ASP A 152 -1.00 4.73 26.63
CA ASP A 152 -0.99 5.45 27.91
C ASP A 152 0.14 6.50 27.97
N GLY A 153 0.04 7.40 28.96
CA GLY A 153 1.06 8.41 29.25
C GLY A 153 0.94 9.70 28.43
N ASN A 154 1.76 10.70 28.77
CA ASN A 154 1.60 12.08 28.27
C ASN A 154 1.76 12.22 26.75
N HIS A 155 2.57 11.36 26.11
CA HIS A 155 2.82 11.41 24.67
C HIS A 155 1.81 10.58 23.89
N ASN A 156 1.79 9.26 24.10
CA ASN A 156 0.97 8.36 23.28
C ASN A 156 -0.54 8.60 23.43
N SER A 157 -1.01 9.14 24.55
CA SER A 157 -2.45 9.43 24.77
C SER A 157 -3.01 10.50 23.83
N LYS A 158 -2.14 11.27 23.17
CA LYS A 158 -2.51 12.27 22.16
C LYS A 158 -2.71 11.70 20.77
N ILE A 159 -2.30 10.44 20.54
CA ILE A 159 -2.30 9.84 19.21
C ILE A 159 -3.73 9.50 18.78
N THR A 160 -4.11 9.96 17.60
CA THR A 160 -5.40 9.69 16.96
C THR A 160 -5.26 8.62 15.88
N TRP A 161 -6.37 8.06 15.40
CA TRP A 161 -6.35 7.16 14.25
C TRP A 161 -5.77 7.83 13.01
N GLU A 162 -6.09 9.12 12.79
CA GLU A 162 -5.53 9.93 11.72
C GLU A 162 -4.00 9.95 11.79
N HIS A 163 -3.42 10.15 12.98
CA HIS A 163 -1.97 10.16 13.13
C HIS A 163 -1.31 8.83 12.74
N LEU A 164 -1.93 7.70 13.08
CA LEU A 164 -1.44 6.37 12.70
C LEU A 164 -1.58 6.14 11.18
N LEU A 165 -2.71 6.52 10.61
CA LEU A 165 -3.01 6.32 9.19
C LEU A 165 -2.14 7.21 8.28
N GLN A 166 -1.72 8.37 8.77
CA GLN A 166 -0.83 9.31 8.07
C GLN A 166 0.67 9.13 8.42
N GLN A 167 0.99 8.21 9.34
CA GLN A 167 2.37 7.91 9.78
C GLN A 167 3.11 9.11 10.41
N ASN A 168 2.42 9.93 11.20
CA ASN A 168 2.97 11.11 11.87
C ASN A 168 2.70 11.13 13.38
N SER A 169 2.49 9.97 14.00
CA SER A 169 2.16 9.86 15.44
C SER A 169 3.34 10.01 16.39
N ASP A 170 4.56 9.77 15.89
CA ASP A 170 5.76 9.57 16.70
C ASP A 170 5.54 8.62 17.89
N TRP A 171 4.74 7.55 17.70
CA TRP A 171 4.46 6.58 18.75
C TRP A 171 5.75 5.99 19.32
N THR A 172 5.82 5.87 20.65
CA THR A 172 6.98 5.30 21.33
C THR A 172 6.58 4.15 22.25
N GLY A 173 7.42 3.11 22.34
CA GLY A 173 7.15 1.95 23.17
C GLY A 173 7.70 0.65 22.59
N ALA A 174 7.10 -0.46 23.00
CA ALA A 174 7.44 -1.78 22.47
C ALA A 174 6.18 -2.57 22.11
N LEU A 175 6.21 -3.25 20.96
CA LEU A 175 5.18 -4.17 20.51
C LEU A 175 5.82 -5.49 20.07
N TRP A 176 5.27 -6.60 20.55
CA TRP A 176 5.73 -7.96 20.21
C TRP A 176 7.24 -8.19 20.39
N GLY A 177 7.84 -7.57 21.42
CA GLY A 177 9.28 -7.65 21.71
C GLY A 177 10.15 -6.67 20.94
N GLY A 178 9.63 -6.06 19.87
CA GLY A 178 10.30 -4.98 19.13
C GLY A 178 10.12 -3.63 19.84
N LYS A 179 11.16 -2.80 19.82
CA LYS A 179 11.16 -1.46 20.43
C LYS A 179 11.18 -0.41 19.32
N ASP A 180 10.38 0.65 19.44
CA ASP A 180 10.24 1.68 18.39
C ASP A 180 11.61 2.26 17.97
N TRP A 181 12.47 2.53 18.94
CA TRP A 181 13.79 3.11 18.72
C TRP A 181 14.82 2.14 18.12
N ALA A 182 14.51 0.85 18.03
CA ALA A 182 15.40 -0.16 17.44
C ALA A 182 15.23 -0.28 15.91
N ASP A 183 14.09 0.18 15.36
CA ASP A 183 13.86 0.29 13.91
C ASP A 183 14.64 1.50 13.39
N ARG A 184 15.61 1.26 12.50
CA ARG A 184 16.46 2.27 11.85
C ARG A 184 16.97 3.40 12.77
N PRO A 185 17.72 3.08 13.84
CA PRO A 185 18.26 4.09 14.73
C PRO A 185 19.21 5.06 14.00
N PRO A 186 19.42 6.27 14.54
CA PRO A 186 20.45 7.19 14.08
C PRO A 186 21.82 6.53 13.89
N ARG A 187 22.63 7.05 12.97
CA ARG A 187 23.97 6.49 12.73
C ARG A 187 24.95 6.73 13.88
N GLU A 188 24.66 7.73 14.69
CA GLU A 188 25.47 8.18 15.81
C GLU A 188 24.68 8.01 17.11
N GLY A 189 25.38 8.04 18.25
CA GLY A 189 24.82 7.75 19.56
C GLY A 189 24.76 6.26 19.89
N GLY A 190 24.27 5.96 21.09
CA GLY A 190 24.09 4.61 21.61
C GLY A 190 22.64 4.34 22.04
N LEU A 191 22.44 3.18 22.68
CA LEU A 191 21.11 2.71 23.09
C LEU A 191 20.33 3.73 23.92
N ASP A 192 21.00 4.46 24.80
CA ASP A 192 20.31 5.42 25.67
C ASP A 192 19.92 6.69 24.91
N ASP A 193 20.75 7.16 23.98
CA ASP A 193 20.39 8.28 23.09
C ASP A 193 19.13 7.96 22.27
N TRP A 194 19.03 6.72 21.79
CA TRP A 194 17.91 6.28 20.97
C TRP A 194 16.63 6.08 21.79
N LYS A 195 16.73 5.48 22.98
CA LYS A 195 15.60 5.30 23.91
C LYS A 195 15.04 6.62 24.42
N PHE A 196 15.91 7.58 24.72
CA PHE A 196 15.55 8.85 25.34
C PHE A 196 15.57 10.00 24.34
N ARG A 197 15.39 9.69 23.05
CA ARG A 197 15.24 10.70 22.00
C ARG A 197 14.09 11.63 22.35
N LYS A 198 14.19 12.87 21.86
CA LYS A 198 13.06 13.80 21.91
C LYS A 198 11.90 13.25 21.07
N LEU A 199 10.71 13.24 21.65
CA LEU A 199 9.46 12.94 20.95
C LEU A 199 8.92 14.23 20.31
N ASN A 200 8.49 14.14 19.07
CA ASN A 200 7.80 15.19 18.34
C ASN A 200 6.30 15.11 18.62
N GLU A 201 5.60 16.24 18.54
CA GLU A 201 4.15 16.22 18.76
C GLU A 201 3.45 15.43 17.64
N PRO A 202 2.48 14.55 17.96
CA PRO A 202 1.73 13.82 16.94
C PRO A 202 1.07 14.78 15.94
N GLY A 203 1.18 14.49 14.65
CA GLY A 203 0.66 15.32 13.56
C GLY A 203 1.61 16.41 13.04
N THR A 204 2.84 16.49 13.56
CA THR A 204 3.87 17.46 13.11
C THR A 204 4.85 16.93 12.07
#